data_AF-A0A552FI51-F1
#
_entry.id   AF-A0A552FI51-F1
#
_cell.length_a   1.000
_cell.length_b   1.000
_cell.length_c   1.000
_cell.angle_alpha   90.00
_cell.angle_beta   90.00
_cell.angle_gamma   90.00
#
_symmetry.space_group_name_H-M   'P 1'
#
loop_
_entity.id
_entity.type
_entity.pdbx_description
1 polymer ?
#
loop_
_entity_poly.entity_id
_entity_poly.type
_entity_poly.pdbx_seq_one_letter_code
_entity_poly.pdbx_strand_id
1 'polypeptide(L)'
;MMSEDLIKLLEQFLHDNELEWEWFEKIESFCKSYSLNIKYITEVLNDPKVIPMIRGKFFEFTVQDELSKILANNYLVTNPRLNPQAGSHDIDVAIINQKNAKKYSAECKLAKKGSFRLQGGIRPFIEVKCMRSRTLGDKAAEQRSKLIGIPSTSLNIHKDQYIETDFDLVITSLANAFFQTNLETGLFVWKPTPKEQIFLSKININNQEEALFKMYVARSKDLTANQTNNIKCSRQKCQDQNCNFIPNYPKIFFDVNTAEPLQPWLPIEKIEDLLD
;
A
#
# COMPACT_ATOMS: atom_id res chain seq x y z
N MET A 1 33.88 -20.28 -21.22
CA MET A 1 32.70 -20.64 -22.02
C MET A 1 31.59 -20.99 -21.07
N MET A 2 30.50 -20.23 -21.07
CA MET A 2 29.28 -20.68 -20.40
C MET A 2 28.76 -21.91 -21.14
N SER A 3 28.23 -22.91 -20.42
CA SER A 3 27.60 -24.07 -21.07
C SER A 3 26.39 -23.62 -21.86
N GLU A 4 26.10 -24.29 -22.98
CA GLU A 4 24.88 -24.03 -23.77
C GLU A 4 23.61 -24.12 -22.92
N ASP A 5 23.60 -25.00 -21.92
CA ASP A 5 22.50 -25.15 -20.97
C ASP A 5 22.29 -23.90 -20.11
N LEU A 6 23.37 -23.22 -19.72
CA LEU A 6 23.28 -21.99 -18.92
C LEU A 6 22.78 -20.82 -19.76
N ILE A 7 23.16 -20.75 -21.04
CA ILE A 7 22.66 -19.73 -21.97
C ILE A 7 21.16 -19.91 -22.17
N LYS A 8 20.70 -21.14 -22.45
CA LYS A 8 19.27 -21.45 -22.60
C LYS A 8 18.48 -21.10 -21.34
N LEU A 9 19.02 -21.39 -20.15
CA LEU A 9 18.36 -21.05 -18.89
C LEU A 9 18.19 -19.53 -18.72
N LEU A 10 19.21 -18.75 -19.10
CA LEU A 10 19.17 -17.29 -19.02
C LEU A 10 18.20 -16.69 -20.05
N GLU A 11 18.21 -17.20 -21.28
CA GLU A 11 17.26 -16.78 -22.31
C GLU A 11 15.82 -17.04 -21.88
N GLN A 12 15.55 -18.22 -21.31
CA GLN A 12 14.23 -18.55 -20.79
C GLN A 12 13.83 -17.62 -19.63
N PHE A 13 14.73 -17.37 -18.69
CA PHE A 13 14.47 -16.44 -17.58
C PHE A 13 14.12 -15.03 -18.06
N LEU A 14 14.87 -14.51 -19.04
CA LEU A 14 14.61 -13.19 -19.61
C LEU A 14 13.24 -13.16 -20.31
N HIS A 15 12.94 -14.19 -21.11
CA HIS A 15 11.67 -14.31 -21.81
C HIS A 15 10.46 -14.37 -20.86
N ASP A 16 10.52 -15.23 -19.84
CA ASP A 16 9.42 -15.45 -18.89
C ASP A 16 9.07 -14.20 -18.07
N ASN A 17 10.02 -13.26 -17.96
CA ASN A 17 9.87 -12.03 -17.17
C ASN A 17 9.81 -10.77 -18.04
N GLU A 18 9.68 -10.91 -19.37
CA GLU A 18 9.64 -9.80 -20.33
C GLU A 18 10.87 -8.85 -20.20
N LEU A 19 12.05 -9.42 -19.98
CA LEU A 19 13.31 -8.69 -19.80
C LEU A 19 14.21 -8.79 -21.04
N GLU A 20 14.97 -7.73 -21.28
CA GLU A 20 16.00 -7.67 -22.32
C GLU A 20 17.40 -7.98 -21.74
N TRP A 21 18.34 -8.41 -22.58
CA TRP A 21 19.73 -8.70 -22.16
C TRP A 21 20.42 -7.54 -21.43
N GLU A 22 20.11 -6.31 -21.84
CA GLU A 22 20.59 -5.07 -21.19
C GLU A 22 20.19 -4.95 -19.71
N TRP A 23 19.25 -5.76 -19.23
CA TRP A 23 18.81 -5.74 -17.84
C TRP A 23 19.96 -5.99 -16.86
N PHE A 24 20.88 -6.91 -17.20
CA PHE A 24 22.07 -7.16 -16.37
C PHE A 24 22.99 -5.93 -16.32
N GLU A 25 23.20 -5.27 -17.46
CA GLU A 25 23.98 -4.04 -17.55
C GLU A 25 23.33 -2.90 -16.77
N LYS A 26 21.99 -2.81 -16.80
CA LYS A 26 21.22 -1.82 -16.03
C LYS A 26 21.39 -2.03 -14.52
N ILE A 27 21.40 -3.28 -14.04
CA ILE A 27 21.68 -3.59 -12.62
C ILE A 27 23.12 -3.25 -12.25
N GLU A 28 24.09 -3.63 -13.08
CA GLU A 28 25.49 -3.33 -12.81
C GLU A 28 25.73 -1.82 -12.77
N SER A 29 25.20 -1.09 -13.76
CA SER A 29 25.27 0.37 -13.83
C SER A 29 24.59 1.01 -12.63
N PHE A 30 23.40 0.52 -12.22
CA PHE A 30 22.72 1.00 -11.02
C PHE A 30 23.61 0.83 -9.78
N CYS A 31 24.16 -0.37 -9.58
CA CYS A 31 25.06 -0.63 -8.44
C CYS A 31 26.27 0.31 -8.46
N LYS A 32 26.90 0.52 -9.62
CA LYS A 32 28.03 1.46 -9.77
C LYS A 32 27.63 2.90 -9.44
N SER A 33 26.48 3.37 -9.95
CA SER A 33 26.01 4.74 -9.74
C SER A 33 25.74 5.09 -8.27
N TYR A 34 25.37 4.09 -7.47
CA TYR A 34 25.07 4.27 -6.04
C TYR A 34 26.14 3.67 -5.11
N SER A 35 27.32 3.34 -5.63
CA SER A 35 28.42 2.73 -4.87
C SER A 35 28.02 1.47 -4.09
N LEU A 36 27.14 0.67 -4.68
CA LEU A 36 26.67 -0.60 -4.12
C LEU A 36 27.57 -1.74 -4.61
N ASN A 37 27.99 -2.60 -3.69
CA ASN A 37 28.70 -3.82 -4.05
C ASN A 37 27.68 -4.89 -4.47
N ILE A 38 27.64 -5.20 -5.77
CA ILE A 38 26.70 -6.17 -6.35
C ILE A 38 26.78 -7.55 -5.67
N LYS A 39 27.93 -7.92 -5.10
CA LYS A 39 28.10 -9.17 -4.34
C LYS A 39 27.12 -9.30 -3.17
N TYR A 40 26.75 -8.18 -2.54
CA TYR A 40 25.89 -8.17 -1.35
C TYR A 40 24.44 -7.77 -1.66
N ILE A 41 24.07 -7.62 -2.93
CA ILE A 41 22.75 -7.10 -3.31
C ILE A 41 21.63 -7.99 -2.78
N THR A 42 21.80 -9.31 -2.86
CA THR A 42 20.83 -10.30 -2.39
C THR A 42 20.64 -10.25 -0.88
N GLU A 43 21.72 -10.13 -0.13
CA GLU A 43 21.72 -10.05 1.33
C GLU A 43 21.07 -8.76 1.81
N VAL A 44 21.37 -7.64 1.14
CA VAL A 44 20.75 -6.34 1.42
C VAL A 44 19.26 -6.36 1.11
N LEU A 45 18.86 -6.92 -0.04
CA LEU A 45 17.44 -7.05 -0.41
C LEU A 45 16.67 -7.97 0.55
N ASN A 46 17.34 -8.95 1.17
CA ASN A 46 16.77 -9.86 2.15
C ASN A 46 16.83 -9.31 3.60
N ASP A 47 17.36 -8.11 3.82
CA ASP A 47 17.39 -7.50 5.15
C ASP A 47 15.96 -7.18 5.64
N PRO A 48 15.57 -7.56 6.88
CA PRO A 48 14.24 -7.29 7.43
C PRO A 48 13.82 -5.82 7.46
N LYS A 49 14.76 -4.88 7.39
CA LYS A 49 14.51 -3.43 7.28
C LYS A 49 14.30 -2.98 5.84
N VAL A 50 14.90 -3.67 4.86
CA VAL A 50 14.81 -3.35 3.43
C VAL A 50 13.59 -3.99 2.80
N ILE A 51 13.28 -5.24 3.13
CA ILE A 51 12.11 -5.98 2.59
C ILE A 51 10.80 -5.15 2.66
N PRO A 52 10.45 -4.51 3.79
CA PRO A 52 9.22 -3.70 3.86
C PRO A 52 9.24 -2.50 2.93
N MET A 53 10.41 -1.89 2.71
CA MET A 53 10.58 -0.72 1.85
C MET A 53 10.38 -1.10 0.38
N ILE A 54 11.08 -2.14 -0.08
CA ILE A 54 10.96 -2.59 -1.46
C ILE A 54 9.54 -3.10 -1.73
N ARG A 55 8.92 -3.86 -0.81
CA ARG A 55 7.54 -4.35 -0.98
C ARG A 55 6.53 -3.22 -1.06
N GLY A 56 6.71 -2.17 -0.26
CA GLY A 56 5.89 -0.96 -0.37
C GLY A 56 6.01 -0.34 -1.75
N LYS A 57 7.25 -0.14 -2.23
CA LYS A 57 7.50 0.48 -3.53
C LYS A 57 6.99 -0.35 -4.71
N PHE A 58 7.22 -1.66 -4.69
CA PHE A 58 6.68 -2.58 -5.69
C PHE A 58 5.15 -2.58 -5.72
N PHE A 59 4.51 -2.45 -4.55
CA PHE A 59 3.06 -2.40 -4.49
C PHE A 59 2.51 -1.15 -5.19
N GLU A 60 3.19 0.01 -5.13
CA GLU A 60 2.78 1.19 -5.88
C GLU A 60 2.76 0.95 -7.40
N PHE A 61 3.79 0.29 -7.94
CA PHE A 61 3.85 -0.09 -9.35
C PHE A 61 2.78 -1.13 -9.70
N THR A 62 2.57 -2.12 -8.83
CA THR A 62 1.53 -3.14 -9.04
C THR A 62 0.14 -2.49 -9.12
N VAL A 63 -0.16 -1.54 -8.22
CA VAL A 63 -1.41 -0.77 -8.25
C VAL A 63 -1.52 0.07 -9.51
N GLN A 64 -0.45 0.73 -9.94
CA GLN A 64 -0.43 1.49 -11.19
C GLN A 64 -0.80 0.60 -12.38
N ASP A 65 -0.20 -0.59 -12.49
CA ASP A 65 -0.43 -1.50 -13.61
C ASP A 65 -1.88 -2.02 -13.61
N GLU A 66 -2.40 -2.44 -12.46
CA GLU A 66 -3.78 -2.90 -12.33
C GLU A 66 -4.80 -1.80 -12.65
N LEU A 67 -4.59 -0.60 -12.13
CA LEU A 67 -5.47 0.53 -12.44
C LEU A 67 -5.37 0.96 -13.90
N SER A 68 -4.19 0.87 -14.53
CA SER A 68 -4.05 1.16 -15.96
C SER A 68 -4.87 0.20 -16.82
N LYS A 69 -5.01 -1.06 -16.39
CA LYS A 69 -5.86 -2.06 -17.06
C LYS A 69 -7.35 -1.74 -16.84
N ILE A 70 -7.75 -1.48 -15.60
CA ILE A 70 -9.15 -1.22 -15.22
C ILE A 70 -9.67 0.08 -15.88
N LEU A 71 -8.85 1.13 -15.93
CA LEU A 71 -9.25 2.48 -16.32
C LEU A 71 -8.79 2.90 -17.72
N ALA A 72 -8.28 1.97 -18.53
CA ALA A 72 -7.52 2.20 -19.76
C ALA A 72 -8.10 3.24 -20.73
N ASN A 73 -9.43 3.35 -20.81
CA ASN A 73 -10.11 4.18 -21.81
C ASN A 73 -10.39 5.62 -21.35
N ASN A 74 -10.49 5.85 -20.04
CA ASN A 74 -11.01 7.11 -19.50
C ASN A 74 -9.97 7.87 -18.69
N TYR A 75 -8.94 7.17 -18.19
CA TYR A 75 -7.95 7.74 -17.29
C TYR A 75 -6.53 7.39 -17.70
N LEU A 76 -5.64 8.35 -17.50
CA LEU A 76 -4.20 8.12 -17.47
C LEU A 76 -3.78 7.81 -16.03
N VAL A 77 -3.14 6.67 -15.81
CA VAL A 77 -2.62 6.26 -14.50
C VAL A 77 -1.10 6.33 -14.50
N THR A 78 -0.51 6.93 -13.47
CA THR A 78 0.94 7.16 -13.38
C THR A 78 1.45 6.99 -11.94
N ASN A 79 2.69 6.53 -11.77
CA ASN A 79 3.46 6.69 -10.53
C ASN A 79 4.40 7.89 -10.71
N PRO A 80 4.03 9.10 -10.26
CA PRO A 80 4.81 10.29 -10.53
C PRO A 80 6.11 10.28 -9.72
N ARG A 81 7.25 10.34 -10.43
CA ARG A 81 8.55 10.58 -9.79
C ARG A 81 8.66 12.06 -9.42
N LEU A 82 8.16 12.42 -8.24
CA LEU A 82 8.39 13.75 -7.68
C LEU A 82 9.67 13.73 -6.85
N ASN A 83 10.46 14.80 -6.95
CA ASN A 83 11.41 15.15 -5.90
C ASN A 83 10.59 15.90 -4.85
N PRO A 84 10.24 15.31 -3.70
CA PRO A 84 9.43 15.97 -2.70
C PRO A 84 10.11 17.27 -2.26
N GLN A 85 9.53 18.40 -2.62
CA GLN A 85 9.86 19.67 -2.01
C GLN A 85 9.16 19.77 -0.64
N ALA A 86 9.72 20.54 0.28
CA ALA A 86 9.13 20.76 1.59
C ALA A 86 7.68 21.27 1.45
N GLY A 87 6.71 20.48 1.91
CA GLY A 87 5.28 20.80 1.82
C GLY A 87 4.51 20.06 0.72
N SER A 88 5.18 19.33 -0.18
CA SER A 88 4.51 18.43 -1.14
C SER A 88 4.35 17.02 -0.57
N HIS A 89 3.17 16.42 -0.77
CA HIS A 89 2.95 14.99 -0.51
C HIS A 89 3.40 14.21 -1.75
N ASP A 90 4.27 13.21 -1.54
CA ASP A 90 4.57 12.23 -2.56
C ASP A 90 3.26 11.50 -2.89
N ILE A 91 2.90 11.49 -4.16
CA ILE A 91 1.71 10.77 -4.63
C ILE A 91 2.20 9.43 -5.13
N ASP A 92 1.76 8.34 -4.49
CA ASP A 92 2.14 7.00 -4.89
C ASP A 92 1.59 6.68 -6.29
N VAL A 93 0.28 6.93 -6.51
CA VAL A 93 -0.36 6.78 -7.82
C VAL A 93 -1.28 7.95 -8.11
N ALA A 94 -1.16 8.52 -9.32
CA ALA A 94 -2.03 9.56 -9.84
C ALA A 94 -2.92 9.02 -10.94
N ILE A 95 -4.23 9.27 -10.84
CA ILE A 95 -5.25 8.90 -11.81
C ILE A 95 -5.81 10.20 -12.41
N ILE A 96 -5.71 10.37 -13.72
CA ILE A 96 -6.06 11.63 -14.39
C ILE A 96 -7.15 11.34 -15.42
N ASN A 97 -8.33 11.91 -15.23
CA ASN A 97 -9.43 11.79 -16.18
C ASN A 97 -9.06 12.52 -17.48
N GLN A 98 -9.07 11.81 -18.60
CA GLN A 98 -8.61 12.36 -19.89
C GLN A 98 -9.59 13.37 -20.49
N LYS A 99 -10.87 13.34 -20.11
CA LYS A 99 -11.92 14.23 -20.64
C LYS A 99 -11.91 15.60 -19.98
N ASN A 100 -11.70 15.66 -18.66
CA ASN A 100 -11.82 16.91 -17.88
C ASN A 100 -10.54 17.30 -17.14
N ALA A 101 -9.44 16.54 -17.31
CA ALA A 101 -8.15 16.73 -16.65
C ALA A 101 -8.20 16.70 -15.12
N LYS A 102 -9.29 16.24 -14.52
CA LYS A 102 -9.38 16.08 -13.07
C LYS A 102 -8.42 14.99 -12.61
N LYS A 103 -7.62 15.32 -11.59
CA LYS A 103 -6.63 14.44 -10.99
C LYS A 103 -7.14 13.91 -9.66
N TYR A 104 -6.94 12.61 -9.46
CA TYR A 104 -7.08 11.93 -8.18
C TYR A 104 -5.72 11.39 -7.76
N SER A 105 -5.46 11.48 -6.47
CA SER A 105 -4.25 10.99 -5.81
C SER A 105 -4.59 9.78 -4.96
N ALA A 106 -3.81 8.71 -5.09
CA ALA A 106 -3.96 7.50 -4.32
C ALA A 106 -2.70 7.22 -3.50
N GLU A 107 -2.90 6.87 -2.23
CA GLU A 107 -1.88 6.37 -1.33
C GLU A 107 -1.95 4.84 -1.28
N CYS A 108 -0.82 4.18 -1.56
CA CYS A 108 -0.70 2.73 -1.61
C CYS A 108 -0.16 2.23 -0.27
N LYS A 109 -1.02 1.55 0.51
CA LYS A 109 -0.65 1.00 1.82
C LYS A 109 -0.75 -0.50 1.82
N LEU A 110 0.26 -1.17 2.36
CA LEU A 110 0.13 -2.60 2.68
C LEU A 110 -0.82 -2.78 3.87
N ALA A 111 -1.57 -3.88 3.88
CA ALA A 111 -2.24 -4.34 5.09
C ALA A 111 -1.23 -4.48 6.23
N LYS A 112 -1.65 -4.34 7.48
CA LYS A 112 -0.81 -4.64 8.64
C LYS A 112 -0.51 -6.14 8.62
N LYS A 113 0.76 -6.48 8.83
CA LYS A 113 1.23 -7.86 8.81
C LYS A 113 0.46 -8.72 9.80
N GLY A 114 -0.02 -9.89 9.34
CA GLY A 114 -0.68 -10.86 10.22
C GLY A 114 -1.92 -10.31 10.92
N SER A 115 -2.63 -9.36 10.29
CA SER A 115 -3.74 -8.61 10.90
C SER A 115 -5.11 -9.24 10.70
N PHE A 116 -5.20 -10.32 9.92
CA PHE A 116 -6.47 -11.01 9.74
C PHE A 116 -7.03 -11.51 11.08
N ARG A 117 -8.26 -11.13 11.41
CA ARG A 117 -8.93 -11.54 12.65
C ARG A 117 -10.43 -11.72 12.41
N LEU A 118 -11.09 -12.41 13.35
CA LEU A 118 -12.54 -12.54 13.39
C LEU A 118 -13.09 -11.74 14.57
N GLN A 119 -13.78 -10.64 14.30
CA GLN A 119 -14.49 -9.88 15.32
C GLN A 119 -15.70 -10.69 15.81
N GLY A 120 -15.83 -10.82 17.14
CA GLY A 120 -16.88 -11.65 17.75
C GLY A 120 -16.78 -13.13 17.36
N GLY A 121 -15.62 -13.59 16.88
CA GLY A 121 -15.40 -14.95 16.40
C GLY A 121 -15.99 -15.26 15.01
N ILE A 122 -16.71 -14.33 14.39
CA ILE A 122 -17.43 -14.58 13.13
C ILE A 122 -17.11 -13.60 12.00
N ARG A 123 -16.95 -12.31 12.30
CA ARG A 123 -16.85 -11.27 11.26
C ARG A 123 -15.41 -11.05 10.86
N PRO A 124 -14.99 -11.41 9.63
CA PRO A 124 -13.59 -11.24 9.23
C PRO A 124 -13.23 -9.77 9.08
N PHE A 125 -11.99 -9.41 9.44
CA PHE A 125 -11.41 -8.11 9.13
C PHE A 125 -9.89 -8.17 9.00
N ILE A 126 -9.34 -7.21 8.27
CA ILE A 126 -7.91 -6.88 8.26
C ILE A 126 -7.71 -5.41 8.68
N GLU A 127 -6.50 -5.07 9.07
CA GLU A 127 -6.10 -3.69 9.36
C GLU A 127 -5.20 -3.18 8.24
N VAL A 128 -5.38 -1.93 7.78
CA VAL A 128 -4.54 -1.32 6.74
C VAL A 128 -3.53 -0.38 7.39
N LYS A 129 -2.25 -0.43 7.02
CA LYS A 129 -1.22 0.40 7.68
C LYS A 129 -1.21 1.84 7.12
N CYS A 130 -2.23 2.62 7.45
CA CYS A 130 -2.39 4.02 7.02
C CYS A 130 -1.68 5.00 7.97
N MET A 131 -0.36 4.89 8.07
CA MET A 131 0.47 5.83 8.83
C MET A 131 1.62 6.34 7.98
N ARG A 132 2.10 7.54 8.32
CA ARG A 132 3.27 8.16 7.69
C ARG A 132 4.52 7.35 8.02
N SER A 133 5.41 7.20 7.04
CA SER A 133 6.72 6.56 7.25
C SER A 133 7.61 7.37 8.20
N ARG A 134 7.41 8.70 8.22
CA ARG A 134 8.11 9.66 9.08
C ARG A 134 7.10 10.47 9.88
N THR A 135 7.30 10.54 11.19
CA THR A 135 6.51 11.40 12.09
C THR A 135 6.81 12.87 11.81
N LEU A 136 5.80 13.73 11.89
CA LEU A 136 6.00 15.18 11.87
C LEU A 136 6.81 15.64 13.10
N GLY A 137 7.96 16.27 12.85
CA GLY A 137 8.65 17.05 13.87
C GLY A 137 7.90 18.36 14.16
N ASP A 138 8.16 18.97 15.32
CA ASP A 138 7.37 20.11 15.81
C ASP A 138 7.37 21.29 14.82
N LYS A 139 8.54 21.60 14.21
CA LYS A 139 8.65 22.62 13.16
C LYS A 139 7.79 22.33 11.93
N ALA A 140 7.74 21.06 11.50
CA ALA A 140 6.93 20.65 10.35
C ALA A 140 5.43 20.71 10.67
N ALA A 141 5.05 20.39 11.92
CA ALA A 141 3.67 20.51 12.39
C ALA A 141 3.21 21.98 12.41
N GLU A 142 4.05 22.92 12.84
CA GLU A 142 3.75 24.36 12.81
C GLU A 142 3.60 24.90 11.38
N GLN A 143 4.51 24.53 10.48
CA GLN A 143 4.43 24.93 9.07
C GLN A 143 3.15 24.40 8.42
N ARG A 144 2.87 23.11 8.62
CA ARG A 144 1.68 22.47 8.08
C ARG A 144 0.40 23.07 8.65
N SER A 145 0.36 23.35 9.95
CA SER A 145 -0.78 23.99 10.63
C SER A 145 -1.27 25.25 9.89
N LYS A 146 -0.33 26.09 9.43
CA LYS A 146 -0.64 27.32 8.67
C LYS A 146 -1.23 27.05 7.29
N LEU A 147 -0.83 25.96 6.64
CA LEU A 147 -1.26 25.60 5.29
C LEU A 147 -2.66 25.01 5.26
N ILE A 148 -3.00 24.16 6.24
CA ILE A 148 -4.26 23.39 6.24
C ILE A 148 -5.27 23.87 7.29
N GLY A 149 -4.93 24.88 8.08
CA GLY A 149 -5.82 25.46 9.10
C GLY A 149 -6.08 24.57 10.32
N ILE A 150 -5.34 23.47 10.51
CA ILE A 150 -5.45 22.60 11.68
C ILE A 150 -4.46 23.06 12.76
N PRO A 151 -4.86 23.21 14.05
CA PRO A 151 -3.95 23.62 15.11
C PRO A 151 -2.71 22.72 15.24
N SER A 152 -1.54 23.31 15.44
CA SER A 152 -0.28 22.56 15.60
C SER A 152 -0.32 21.58 16.78
N THR A 153 -1.04 21.91 17.85
CA THR A 153 -1.29 21.02 18.99
C THR A 153 -2.02 19.75 18.58
N SER A 154 -3.02 19.85 17.70
CA SER A 154 -3.72 18.70 17.13
C SER A 154 -2.78 17.89 16.23
N LEU A 155 -2.07 18.54 15.31
CA LEU A 155 -1.07 17.85 14.46
C LEU A 155 0.01 17.14 15.27
N ASN A 156 0.39 17.68 16.43
CA ASN A 156 1.35 17.07 17.34
C ASN A 156 0.79 15.85 18.10
N ILE A 157 -0.53 15.74 18.27
CA ILE A 157 -1.18 14.51 18.76
C ILE A 157 -1.23 13.45 17.64
N HIS A 158 -1.36 13.90 16.39
CA HIS A 158 -1.60 13.10 15.19
C HIS A 158 -0.38 13.01 14.24
N LYS A 159 0.85 13.05 14.77
CA LYS A 159 2.11 13.25 14.01
C LYS A 159 2.35 12.28 12.85
N ASP A 160 1.84 11.06 12.95
CA ASP A 160 1.98 9.99 11.96
C ASP A 160 0.66 9.64 11.25
N GLN A 161 -0.41 10.40 11.49
CA GLN A 161 -1.69 10.23 10.78
C GLN A 161 -1.80 11.14 9.56
N TYR A 162 -2.62 10.70 8.61
CA TYR A 162 -3.05 11.48 7.47
C TYR A 162 -4.40 12.15 7.75
N ILE A 163 -4.73 13.15 6.94
CA ILE A 163 -6.07 13.75 6.85
C ILE A 163 -6.64 13.50 5.47
N GLU A 164 -7.94 13.73 5.29
CA GLU A 164 -8.64 13.47 4.02
C GLU A 164 -8.11 14.26 2.82
N THR A 165 -7.48 15.42 3.04
CA THR A 165 -6.94 16.26 1.96
C THR A 165 -5.50 15.89 1.59
N ASP A 166 -4.89 14.90 2.24
CA ASP A 166 -3.52 14.47 1.92
C ASP A 166 -3.47 13.69 0.60
N PHE A 167 -4.53 12.93 0.32
CA PHE A 167 -4.74 12.16 -0.91
C PHE A 167 -6.23 11.80 -1.02
N ASP A 168 -6.73 11.53 -2.23
CA ASP A 168 -8.15 11.26 -2.48
C ASP A 168 -8.56 9.81 -2.11
N LEU A 169 -7.65 8.86 -2.36
CA LEU A 169 -7.91 7.42 -2.25
C LEU A 169 -6.85 6.71 -1.41
N VAL A 170 -7.25 5.66 -0.71
CA VAL A 170 -6.34 4.66 -0.12
C VAL A 170 -6.53 3.34 -0.82
N ILE A 171 -5.44 2.74 -1.30
CA ILE A 171 -5.44 1.42 -1.93
C ILE A 171 -4.58 0.46 -1.12
N THR A 172 -5.08 -0.77 -0.95
CA THR A 172 -4.37 -1.84 -0.24
C THR A 172 -4.59 -3.18 -0.91
N SER A 173 -3.73 -4.16 -0.60
CA SER A 173 -3.90 -5.56 -0.97
C SER A 173 -4.06 -6.44 0.25
N LEU A 174 -4.73 -7.57 0.02
CA LEU A 174 -5.01 -8.56 1.04
C LEU A 174 -3.72 -9.23 1.56
N ALA A 175 -2.72 -9.38 0.69
CA ALA A 175 -1.55 -10.22 0.93
C ALA A 175 -0.91 -10.01 2.31
N ASN A 176 -0.53 -8.78 2.66
CA ASN A 176 0.28 -8.59 3.85
C ASN A 176 -0.41 -9.05 5.16
N ALA A 177 -1.75 -9.14 5.19
CA ALA A 177 -2.50 -9.60 6.33
C ALA A 177 -2.24 -11.07 6.71
N PHE A 178 -1.64 -11.88 5.83
CA PHE A 178 -1.41 -13.32 6.02
C PHE A 178 0.08 -13.70 6.10
N PHE A 179 0.96 -12.72 6.09
CA PHE A 179 2.37 -12.94 6.40
C PHE A 179 2.58 -13.16 7.89
N GLN A 180 3.49 -14.06 8.22
CA GLN A 180 3.98 -14.32 9.57
C GLN A 180 5.47 -14.03 9.67
N THR A 181 5.95 -13.76 10.88
CA THR A 181 7.39 -13.69 11.14
C THR A 181 7.89 -15.11 11.43
N ASN A 182 8.85 -15.60 10.66
CA ASN A 182 9.63 -16.77 11.06
C ASN A 182 10.49 -16.38 12.28
N LEU A 183 10.34 -17.07 13.40
CA LEU A 183 11.02 -16.74 14.65
C LEU A 183 12.51 -17.08 14.64
N GLU A 184 12.94 -18.02 13.79
CA GLU A 184 14.34 -18.42 13.68
C GLU A 184 15.13 -17.43 12.81
N THR A 185 14.54 -17.00 11.69
CA THR A 185 15.23 -16.13 10.71
C THR A 185 14.87 -14.66 10.85
N GLY A 186 13.78 -14.33 11.55
CA GLY A 186 13.20 -12.99 11.59
C GLY A 186 12.53 -12.54 10.28
N LEU A 187 12.57 -13.37 9.24
CA LEU A 187 12.04 -13.04 7.91
C LEU A 187 10.53 -13.19 7.86
N PHE A 188 9.91 -12.50 6.89
CA PHE A 188 8.47 -12.57 6.69
C PHE A 188 8.16 -13.68 5.69
N VAL A 189 7.24 -14.56 6.06
CA VAL A 189 6.85 -15.72 5.24
C VAL A 189 5.34 -15.72 5.05
N TRP A 190 4.91 -15.93 3.80
CA TRP A 190 3.50 -16.21 3.53
C TRP A 190 3.15 -17.58 4.09
N LYS A 191 2.39 -17.59 5.20
CA LYS A 191 2.01 -18.83 5.87
C LYS A 191 0.65 -18.67 6.55
N PRO A 192 -0.46 -18.59 5.79
CA PRO A 192 -1.79 -18.48 6.37
C PRO A 192 -2.08 -19.67 7.30
N THR A 193 -2.64 -19.39 8.48
CA THR A 193 -3.16 -20.39 9.43
C THR A 193 -4.37 -21.12 8.84
N PRO A 194 -4.77 -22.29 9.38
CA PRO A 194 -5.97 -23.00 8.90
C PRO A 194 -7.25 -22.13 8.91
N LYS A 195 -7.42 -21.25 9.91
CA LYS A 195 -8.56 -20.32 9.97
C LYS A 195 -8.51 -19.26 8.87
N GLU A 196 -7.31 -18.77 8.56
CA GLU A 196 -7.08 -17.82 7.48
C GLU A 196 -7.29 -18.47 6.11
N GLN A 197 -6.87 -19.73 5.93
CA GLN A 197 -7.09 -20.50 4.70
C GLN A 197 -8.57 -20.70 4.41
N ILE A 198 -9.42 -20.91 5.43
CA ILE A 198 -10.87 -20.98 5.25
C ILE A 198 -11.41 -19.68 4.65
N PHE A 199 -10.94 -18.52 5.13
CA PHE A 199 -11.34 -17.23 4.58
C PHE A 199 -10.82 -17.04 3.15
N LEU A 200 -9.54 -17.32 2.89
CA LEU A 200 -8.94 -17.20 1.56
C LEU A 200 -9.65 -18.09 0.53
N SER A 201 -10.01 -19.31 0.93
CA SER A 201 -10.76 -20.24 0.07
C SER A 201 -12.15 -19.71 -0.31
N LYS A 202 -12.84 -19.00 0.60
CA LYS A 202 -14.15 -18.39 0.30
C LYS A 202 -14.07 -17.34 -0.80
N ILE A 203 -12.92 -16.69 -0.96
CA ILE A 203 -12.67 -15.66 -1.97
C ILE A 203 -11.78 -16.16 -3.11
N ASN A 204 -11.64 -17.49 -3.26
CA ASN A 204 -10.88 -18.16 -4.31
C ASN A 204 -9.40 -17.74 -4.39
N ILE A 205 -8.74 -17.58 -3.23
CA ILE A 205 -7.32 -17.25 -3.14
C ILE A 205 -6.55 -18.45 -2.60
N ASN A 206 -5.60 -18.94 -3.39
CA ASN A 206 -4.82 -20.15 -3.15
C ASN A 206 -3.35 -19.84 -2.86
N ASN A 207 -2.84 -18.70 -3.34
CA ASN A 207 -1.44 -18.35 -3.22
C ASN A 207 -1.21 -16.87 -2.85
N GLN A 208 0.05 -16.51 -2.60
CA GLN A 208 0.46 -15.16 -2.20
C GLN A 208 0.18 -14.12 -3.30
N GLU A 209 0.36 -14.50 -4.56
CA GLU A 209 0.22 -13.61 -5.71
C GLU A 209 -1.24 -13.22 -5.93
N GLU A 210 -2.15 -14.19 -5.93
CA GLU A 210 -3.60 -13.94 -5.97
C GLU A 210 -4.05 -13.01 -4.82
N ALA A 211 -3.46 -13.18 -3.63
CA ALA A 211 -3.73 -12.28 -2.51
C ALA A 211 -3.15 -10.87 -2.67
N LEU A 212 -2.07 -10.72 -3.44
CA LEU A 212 -1.47 -9.41 -3.75
C LEU A 212 -2.37 -8.66 -4.74
N PHE A 213 -2.90 -9.36 -5.74
CA PHE A 213 -3.82 -8.79 -6.72
C PHE A 213 -5.26 -8.63 -6.22
N LYS A 214 -5.63 -9.26 -5.10
CA LYS A 214 -6.87 -8.95 -4.40
C LYS A 214 -6.75 -7.61 -3.66
N MET A 215 -7.06 -6.53 -4.37
CA MET A 215 -6.92 -5.16 -3.90
C MET A 215 -8.27 -4.52 -3.52
N TYR A 216 -8.19 -3.55 -2.61
CA TYR A 216 -9.34 -2.78 -2.12
C TYR A 216 -9.02 -1.29 -2.12
N VAL A 217 -10.03 -0.48 -2.36
CA VAL A 217 -9.95 0.97 -2.42
C VAL A 217 -11.04 1.63 -1.57
N ALA A 218 -10.73 2.77 -0.95
CA ALA A 218 -11.68 3.63 -0.27
C ALA A 218 -11.30 5.09 -0.46
N ARG A 219 -12.28 6.01 -0.39
CA ARG A 219 -11.99 7.45 -0.34
C ARG A 219 -11.44 7.82 1.02
N SER A 220 -10.42 8.67 1.06
CA SER A 220 -9.77 9.11 2.29
C SER A 220 -10.73 9.76 3.27
N LYS A 221 -11.66 10.58 2.76
CA LYS A 221 -12.71 11.23 3.53
C LYS A 221 -13.61 10.24 4.28
N ASP A 222 -13.85 9.07 3.70
CA ASP A 222 -14.72 8.03 4.27
C ASP A 222 -13.97 7.20 5.35
N LEU A 223 -12.65 7.39 5.48
CA LEU A 223 -11.80 6.72 6.48
C LEU A 223 -11.45 7.60 7.69
N THR A 224 -11.87 8.86 7.69
CA THR A 224 -11.52 9.80 8.77
C THR A 224 -12.33 9.56 10.05
N ALA A 225 -11.70 9.82 11.19
CA ALA A 225 -12.34 9.73 12.50
C ALA A 225 -13.31 10.90 12.72
N ASN A 226 -14.59 10.62 12.52
CA ASN A 226 -15.71 11.50 12.82
C ASN A 226 -17.01 10.69 13.05
N GLN A 227 -18.04 11.38 13.53
CA GLN A 227 -19.35 10.81 13.80
C GLN A 227 -20.08 10.35 12.52
N THR A 228 -19.91 11.08 11.41
CA THR A 228 -20.53 10.76 10.11
C THR A 228 -20.09 9.39 9.60
N ASN A 229 -18.78 9.09 9.69
CA ASN A 229 -18.20 7.82 9.28
C ASN A 229 -18.31 6.73 10.36
N ASN A 230 -18.75 7.08 11.56
CA ASN A 230 -18.74 6.20 12.74
C ASN A 230 -17.34 5.60 13.04
N ILE A 231 -16.29 6.39 12.79
CA ILE A 231 -14.90 6.00 13.03
C ILE A 231 -14.38 6.76 14.24
N LYS A 232 -13.86 6.02 15.24
CA LYS A 232 -13.26 6.60 16.44
C LYS A 232 -11.78 6.86 16.23
N CYS A 233 -11.31 8.00 16.74
CA CYS A 233 -9.89 8.28 16.76
C CYS A 233 -9.15 7.29 17.68
N SER A 234 -7.99 6.81 17.24
CA SER A 234 -7.16 5.87 18.02
C SER A 234 -6.17 6.56 18.97
N ARG A 235 -6.11 7.90 18.99
CA ARG A 235 -5.15 8.64 19.83
C ARG A 235 -5.73 8.91 21.20
N GLN A 236 -5.08 8.35 22.23
CA GLN A 236 -5.47 8.54 23.63
C GLN A 236 -5.50 10.02 24.07
N LYS A 237 -4.62 10.85 23.50
CA LYS A 237 -4.55 12.29 23.81
C LYS A 237 -5.55 13.15 23.02
N CYS A 238 -6.23 12.59 22.02
CA CYS A 238 -7.23 13.31 21.25
C CYS A 238 -8.59 13.17 21.94
N GLN A 239 -9.21 14.30 22.27
CA GLN A 239 -10.55 14.35 22.86
C GLN A 239 -11.63 14.75 21.85
N ASP A 240 -11.23 15.15 20.64
CA ASP A 240 -12.13 15.54 19.57
C ASP A 240 -12.64 14.30 18.83
N GLN A 241 -13.95 14.08 18.89
CA GLN A 241 -14.61 12.97 18.21
C GLN A 241 -14.70 13.17 16.69
N ASN A 242 -14.49 14.38 16.20
CA ASN A 242 -14.52 14.76 14.79
C ASN A 242 -13.17 15.34 14.34
N CYS A 243 -12.07 14.76 14.83
CA CYS A 243 -10.73 15.26 14.53
C CYS A 243 -10.34 15.11 13.04
N ASN A 244 -11.10 14.35 12.26
CA ASN A 244 -10.95 14.16 10.81
C ASN A 244 -9.57 13.61 10.36
N PHE A 245 -8.83 12.99 11.28
CA PHE A 245 -7.63 12.22 10.96
C PHE A 245 -7.99 10.79 10.59
N ILE A 246 -7.33 10.23 9.59
CA ILE A 246 -7.41 8.81 9.25
C ILE A 246 -6.69 8.03 10.36
N PRO A 247 -7.33 7.02 11.01
CA PRO A 247 -6.66 6.16 11.98
C PRO A 247 -5.39 5.52 11.38
N ASN A 248 -4.41 5.15 12.20
CA ASN A 248 -3.22 4.43 11.70
C ASN A 248 -3.56 3.06 11.08
N TYR A 249 -4.70 2.50 11.49
CA TYR A 249 -5.14 1.15 11.18
C TYR A 249 -6.65 1.12 10.86
N PRO A 250 -7.13 1.80 9.80
CA PRO A 250 -8.50 1.60 9.36
C PRO A 250 -8.72 0.13 9.03
N LYS A 251 -9.94 -0.34 9.28
CA LYS A 251 -10.30 -1.75 9.13
C LYS A 251 -11.08 -1.95 7.84
N ILE A 252 -10.77 -3.04 7.15
CA ILE A 252 -11.66 -3.61 6.13
C ILE A 252 -12.40 -4.74 6.82
N PHE A 253 -13.70 -4.56 7.03
CA PHE A 253 -14.56 -5.65 7.45
C PHE A 253 -15.08 -6.37 6.22
N PHE A 254 -15.26 -7.68 6.33
CA PHE A 254 -15.84 -8.49 5.27
C PHE A 254 -17.19 -9.04 5.71
N ASP A 255 -18.11 -9.13 4.76
CA ASP A 255 -19.38 -9.81 4.98
C ASP A 255 -19.15 -11.29 5.31
N VAL A 256 -19.92 -11.83 6.26
CA VAL A 256 -19.68 -13.19 6.79
C VAL A 256 -19.99 -14.27 5.75
N ASN A 257 -20.96 -14.00 4.87
CA ASN A 257 -21.48 -14.96 3.92
C ASN A 257 -20.75 -14.88 2.59
N THR A 258 -20.59 -13.66 2.06
CA THR A 258 -20.01 -13.42 0.74
C THR A 258 -18.50 -13.18 0.79
N ALA A 259 -17.95 -12.82 1.96
CA ALA A 259 -16.56 -12.39 2.12
C ALA A 259 -16.18 -11.15 1.27
N GLU A 260 -17.17 -10.44 0.72
CA GLU A 260 -17.00 -9.15 0.07
C GLU A 260 -16.67 -8.06 1.12
N PRO A 261 -15.86 -7.05 0.76
CA PRO A 261 -15.56 -5.95 1.65
C PRO A 261 -16.83 -5.15 1.95
N LEU A 262 -16.98 -4.74 3.21
CA LEU A 262 -18.01 -3.81 3.64
C LEU A 262 -17.57 -2.37 3.40
N GLN A 263 -18.56 -1.50 3.14
CA GLN A 263 -18.35 -0.06 3.02
C GLN A 263 -17.55 0.50 4.21
N PRO A 264 -16.64 1.46 3.97
CA PRO A 264 -16.45 2.23 2.73
C PRO A 264 -15.46 1.59 1.73
N TRP A 265 -15.02 0.36 1.97
CA TRP A 265 -14.06 -0.32 1.09
C TRP A 265 -14.77 -1.01 -0.06
N LEU A 266 -14.22 -0.84 -1.27
CA LEU A 266 -14.66 -1.50 -2.49
C LEU A 266 -13.54 -2.39 -3.05
N PRO A 267 -13.87 -3.47 -3.76
CA PRO A 267 -12.92 -4.12 -4.67
C PRO A 267 -12.35 -3.10 -5.67
N ILE A 268 -11.06 -3.20 -6.02
CA ILE A 268 -10.40 -2.21 -6.90
C ILE A 268 -11.06 -2.12 -8.28
N GLU A 269 -11.71 -3.19 -8.73
CA GLU A 269 -12.45 -3.26 -9.98
C GLU A 269 -13.64 -2.29 -10.02
N LYS A 270 -14.09 -1.82 -8.85
CA LYS A 270 -15.15 -0.81 -8.70
C LYS A 270 -14.62 0.59 -8.40
N ILE A 271 -13.35 0.86 -8.67
CA ILE A 271 -12.74 2.16 -8.37
C ILE A 271 -13.46 3.31 -9.10
N GLU A 272 -14.02 3.08 -10.29
CA GLU A 272 -14.78 4.11 -11.02
C GLU A 272 -15.95 4.67 -10.19
N ASP A 273 -16.56 3.89 -9.28
CA ASP A 273 -17.62 4.36 -8.37
C ASP A 273 -17.14 5.42 -7.37
N LEU A 274 -15.81 5.57 -7.21
CA LEU A 274 -15.17 6.54 -6.32
C LEU A 274 -14.58 7.73 -7.08
N LEU A 275 -14.55 7.65 -8.41
CA LEU A 275 -14.18 8.72 -9.32
C LEU A 275 -15.49 9.40 -9.78
N ASP A 276 -15.45 10.69 -10.14
CA ASP A 276 -16.64 11.45 -10.57
C ASP A 276 -17.49 10.75 -11.64
#